data_AF-A0A1H3Y5M7-F1
#
_entry.id   AF-A0A1H3Y5M7-F1
#
_cell.length_a   1.000
_cell.length_b   1.000
_cell.length_c   1.000
_cell.angle_alpha   90.00
_cell.angle_beta   90.00
_cell.angle_gamma   90.00
#
_symmetry.space_group_name_H-M   'P 1'
#
loop_
_entity.id
_entity.type
_entity.pdbx_description
1 polymer ?
#
loop_
_entity_poly.entity_id
_entity_poly.type
_entity_poly.pdbx_seq_one_letter_code
_entity_poly.pdbx_strand_id
1 'polypeptide(L)'
;MKQTYPIIRFPEKGTILYPFRRHPLVTPGMLEQKLARELSAKLPAGVECLLNACIITTDKQPPYYPDLALVVAGTPGIRIDVEIDEPYCKATREPIHYLSCGDVYRDHLLNRHGWVVVRLAAQQIAQEPGICADYLVELVTCMMADSAFIQQHQFASVPTPVEPWSRNDALKMAYWQNVDGEDKQWITDRYALDVDELDCKQQVKPFDKTDDMREKMATFRDAGHYEQDADIDFEPCEHIYIYKGIKRMLPVSSLIAYFFDEFQALSQAENQMRFKGIPVEESLDKWERAGRTASEVGTFVHLQTENYFQRGFFETECQLQFGQETEVVSVEQEKLHFLRFIRDYDIEPYRQEWPVYDKDLNIAGTIDLICQDDDGEFTIYDWKRSSKVVNAQGQPIVEGFRGKMSHNGISLPDTSFYHYCIQQNLYRYMLERHYGIRVKAMNLVVLCPDYPTYYVAQVPKMDQLIQQIVTICQQHDLGHRLL
;
A
#
# COMPACT_ATOMS: atom_id res chain seq x y z
N MET A 1 20.70 2.67 4.95
CA MET A 1 20.67 3.90 5.78
C MET A 1 19.20 4.17 6.07
N LYS A 2 18.80 4.40 7.32
CA LYS A 2 17.41 4.84 7.58
C LYS A 2 17.21 6.17 6.87
N GLN A 3 16.16 6.29 6.06
CA GLN A 3 15.81 7.57 5.43
C GLN A 3 15.24 8.48 6.50
N THR A 4 15.67 9.74 6.51
CA THR A 4 15.18 10.81 7.38
C THR A 4 14.84 12.02 6.53
N TYR A 5 13.89 12.83 6.98
CA TYR A 5 13.57 14.09 6.31
C TYR A 5 14.75 15.09 6.44
N PRO A 6 15.05 15.93 5.43
CA PRO A 6 14.45 15.95 4.10
C PRO A 6 14.76 14.69 3.29
N ILE A 7 13.75 14.12 2.63
CA ILE A 7 13.91 12.99 1.70
C ILE A 7 13.90 13.55 0.29
N ILE A 8 14.86 13.15 -0.53
CA ILE A 8 14.93 13.57 -1.94
C ILE A 8 15.00 12.37 -2.88
N ARG A 9 14.23 12.42 -3.96
CA ARG A 9 14.26 11.41 -5.04
C ARG A 9 14.34 12.07 -6.40
N PHE A 10 15.26 11.58 -7.22
CA PHE A 10 15.53 12.12 -8.54
C PHE A 10 14.95 11.23 -9.65
N PRO A 11 14.46 11.82 -10.74
CA PRO A 11 14.15 11.08 -11.96
C PRO A 11 15.43 10.53 -12.58
N GLU A 12 15.32 9.42 -13.33
CA GLU A 12 16.42 8.93 -14.14
C GLU A 12 16.80 9.95 -15.23
N LYS A 13 18.07 9.97 -15.62
CA LYS A 13 18.52 10.81 -16.74
C LYS A 13 17.79 10.41 -18.03
N GLY A 14 17.28 11.41 -18.75
CA GLY A 14 16.54 11.20 -20.00
C GLY A 14 15.07 10.83 -19.79
N THR A 15 14.56 10.90 -18.56
CA THR A 15 13.12 10.83 -18.30
C THR A 15 12.41 12.01 -18.95
N ILE A 16 11.20 11.76 -19.46
CA ILE A 16 10.37 12.82 -20.02
C ILE A 16 10.03 13.88 -18.98
N LEU A 17 9.71 15.09 -19.43
CA LEU A 17 9.23 16.15 -18.56
C LEU A 17 7.70 16.28 -18.71
N TYR A 18 6.94 15.47 -17.96
CA TYR A 18 5.48 15.34 -18.10
C TYR A 18 4.70 16.57 -17.60
N PRO A 19 3.83 17.18 -18.43
CA PRO A 19 3.23 18.49 -18.19
C PRO A 19 2.43 18.59 -16.88
N PHE A 20 2.20 19.82 -16.44
CA PHE A 20 1.34 20.15 -15.30
C PHE A 20 0.41 21.29 -15.67
N ARG A 21 -0.66 21.45 -14.89
CA ARG A 21 -1.61 22.55 -15.01
C ARG A 21 -1.58 23.43 -13.75
N ARG A 22 -2.15 24.63 -13.85
CA ARG A 22 -2.43 25.49 -12.69
C ARG A 22 -3.92 25.40 -12.37
N HIS A 23 -4.26 24.96 -11.16
CA HIS A 23 -5.63 24.71 -10.75
C HIS A 23 -6.17 25.81 -9.84
N PRO A 24 -7.19 26.59 -10.26
CA PRO A 24 -7.59 27.81 -9.56
C PRO A 24 -8.31 27.59 -8.23
N LEU A 25 -8.82 26.38 -7.97
CA LEU A 25 -9.51 26.05 -6.71
C LEU A 25 -8.57 25.54 -5.61
N VAL A 26 -7.28 25.37 -5.90
CA VAL A 26 -6.32 24.94 -4.87
C VAL A 26 -6.17 26.07 -3.86
N THR A 27 -6.43 25.75 -2.60
CA THR A 27 -6.23 26.66 -1.48
C THR A 27 -5.03 26.15 -0.68
N PRO A 28 -3.85 26.79 -0.81
CA PRO A 28 -2.67 26.32 -0.10
C PRO A 28 -2.82 26.57 1.39
N GLY A 29 -2.30 25.65 2.19
CA GLY A 29 -2.29 25.81 3.64
C GLY A 29 -1.27 26.85 4.12
N MET A 30 -1.28 27.09 5.43
CA MET A 30 -0.42 28.08 6.08
C MET A 30 1.07 27.71 6.00
N LEU A 31 1.43 26.42 6.09
CA LEU A 31 2.83 25.99 6.06
C LEU A 31 3.41 26.16 4.64
N GLU A 32 2.64 25.81 3.62
CA GLU A 32 2.94 26.00 2.21
C GLU A 32 3.13 27.50 1.91
N GLN A 33 2.20 28.34 2.36
CA GLN A 33 2.30 29.80 2.22
C GLN A 33 3.50 30.38 2.99
N LYS A 34 3.86 29.82 4.15
CA LYS A 34 5.01 30.25 4.94
C LYS A 34 6.31 29.91 4.19
N LEU A 35 6.46 28.68 3.71
CA LEU A 35 7.62 28.25 2.94
C LEU A 35 7.76 29.03 1.62
N ALA A 36 6.67 29.21 0.89
CA ALA A 36 6.66 29.98 -0.36
C ALA A 36 7.13 31.44 -0.15
N ARG A 37 6.75 32.07 0.97
CA ARG A 37 7.22 33.42 1.31
C ARG A 37 8.73 33.47 1.53
N GLU A 38 9.29 32.53 2.29
CA GLU A 38 10.75 32.43 2.49
C GLU A 38 11.49 32.20 1.17
N LEU A 39 10.94 31.36 0.29
CA LEU A 39 11.52 31.07 -1.03
C LEU A 39 11.48 32.28 -1.97
N SER A 40 10.38 33.03 -1.99
CA SER A 40 10.17 34.14 -2.93
C SER A 40 11.27 35.21 -2.90
N ALA A 41 11.93 35.40 -1.75
CA ALA A 41 13.01 36.36 -1.58
C ALA A 41 14.40 35.83 -2.00
N LYS A 42 14.54 34.51 -2.17
CA LYS A 42 15.83 33.81 -2.27
C LYS A 42 16.01 33.06 -3.59
N LEU A 43 14.92 32.73 -4.28
CA LEU A 43 14.97 31.94 -5.51
C LEU A 43 15.77 32.65 -6.62
N PRO A 44 16.61 31.92 -7.36
CA PRO A 44 17.35 32.49 -8.46
C PRO A 44 16.42 32.90 -9.62
N ALA A 45 16.91 33.80 -10.47
CA ALA A 45 16.14 34.27 -11.61
C ALA A 45 15.75 33.10 -12.54
N GLY A 46 14.48 33.06 -12.94
CA GLY A 46 13.93 32.02 -13.82
C GLY A 46 13.30 30.82 -13.12
N VAL A 47 13.31 30.77 -11.78
CA VAL A 47 12.57 29.77 -11.01
C VAL A 47 11.22 30.31 -10.58
N GLU A 48 10.14 29.62 -10.95
CA GLU A 48 8.79 29.87 -10.45
C GLU A 48 8.50 29.01 -9.22
N CYS A 49 7.87 29.60 -8.21
CA CYS A 49 7.31 28.91 -7.05
C CYS A 49 5.78 28.92 -7.16
N LEU A 50 5.17 27.74 -7.24
CA LEU A 50 3.75 27.56 -7.50
C LEU A 50 3.08 26.81 -6.34
N LEU A 51 1.95 27.33 -5.88
CA LEU A 51 1.12 26.72 -4.82
C LEU A 51 -0.20 26.14 -5.36
N ASN A 52 -0.31 26.04 -6.68
CA ASN A 52 -1.52 25.61 -7.37
C ASN A 52 -1.21 24.73 -8.58
N ALA A 53 -0.03 24.12 -8.61
CA ALA A 53 0.30 23.13 -9.62
C ALA A 53 -0.57 21.89 -9.41
N CYS A 54 -0.94 21.22 -10.51
CA CYS A 54 -1.53 19.89 -10.45
C CYS A 54 -1.04 19.04 -11.63
N ILE A 55 -0.89 17.75 -11.38
CA ILE A 55 -0.38 16.76 -12.34
C ILE A 55 -1.49 15.77 -12.65
N ILE A 56 -1.84 15.63 -13.93
CA ILE A 56 -2.95 14.78 -14.37
C ILE A 56 -2.36 13.64 -15.21
N THR A 57 -2.34 12.43 -14.66
CA THR A 57 -1.76 11.23 -15.32
C THR A 57 -2.84 10.33 -15.91
N THR A 58 -4.09 10.50 -15.47
CA THR A 58 -5.25 9.71 -15.89
C THR A 58 -6.55 10.49 -15.72
N ASP A 59 -7.56 10.16 -16.54
CA ASP A 59 -8.93 10.67 -16.42
C ASP A 59 -9.76 9.92 -15.37
N LYS A 60 -9.21 8.85 -14.79
CA LYS A 60 -9.91 7.97 -13.82
C LYS A 60 -9.73 8.36 -12.37
N GLN A 61 -8.72 9.16 -12.05
CA GLN A 61 -8.41 9.61 -10.70
C GLN A 61 -8.36 11.15 -10.65
N PRO A 62 -8.55 11.75 -9.46
CA PRO A 62 -8.27 13.17 -9.27
C PRO A 62 -6.81 13.50 -9.61
N PRO A 63 -6.51 14.77 -9.98
CA PRO A 63 -5.13 15.22 -10.14
C PRO A 63 -4.32 15.02 -8.86
N TYR A 64 -3.03 14.80 -9.03
CA TYR A 64 -2.09 14.97 -7.94
C TYR A 64 -1.78 16.46 -7.73
N TYR A 65 -1.74 16.88 -6.48
CA TYR A 65 -1.49 18.27 -6.09
C TYR A 65 -0.24 18.32 -5.20
N PRO A 66 0.90 18.77 -5.75
CA PRO A 66 2.04 19.17 -4.93
C PRO A 66 1.63 20.19 -3.88
N ASP A 67 2.17 20.08 -2.67
CA ASP A 67 2.01 21.15 -1.67
C ASP A 67 2.67 22.45 -2.15
N LEU A 68 3.83 22.32 -2.79
CA LEU A 68 4.54 23.39 -3.46
C LEU A 68 5.32 22.84 -4.65
N ALA A 69 5.33 23.55 -5.77
CA ALA A 69 6.13 23.20 -6.94
C ALA A 69 7.16 24.27 -7.28
N LEU A 70 8.42 23.86 -7.50
CA LEU A 70 9.45 24.70 -8.10
C LEU A 70 9.64 24.32 -9.56
N VAL A 71 9.55 25.31 -10.44
CA VAL A 71 9.58 25.09 -11.90
C VAL A 71 10.60 26.01 -12.55
N VAL A 72 11.48 25.42 -13.37
CA VAL A 72 12.40 26.16 -14.24
C VAL A 72 12.04 25.86 -15.68
N ALA A 73 11.66 26.90 -16.42
CA ALA A 73 11.36 26.79 -17.84
C ALA A 73 12.64 26.77 -18.69
N GLY A 74 12.59 26.13 -19.85
CA GLY A 74 13.68 26.13 -20.82
C GLY A 74 14.57 24.88 -20.72
N THR A 75 15.88 25.06 -20.92
CA THR A 75 16.87 23.98 -20.92
C THR A 75 18.01 24.34 -19.96
N PRO A 76 18.21 23.59 -18.85
CA PRO A 76 17.43 22.41 -18.46
C PRO A 76 16.02 22.77 -17.96
N GLY A 77 15.03 21.94 -18.31
CA GLY A 77 13.69 22.03 -17.74
C GLY A 77 13.66 21.28 -16.43
N ILE A 78 13.33 21.97 -15.33
CA ILE A 78 13.35 21.39 -13.98
C ILE A 78 11.96 21.50 -13.37
N ARG A 79 11.51 20.42 -12.74
CA ARG A 79 10.26 20.34 -11.98
C ARG A 79 10.56 19.65 -10.65
N ILE A 80 10.29 20.35 -9.56
CA ILE A 80 10.46 19.85 -8.20
C ILE A 80 9.10 19.90 -7.54
N ASP A 81 8.64 18.74 -7.12
CA ASP A 81 7.52 18.51 -6.23
C ASP A 81 8.05 18.59 -4.79
N VAL A 82 7.50 19.51 -4.00
CA VAL A 82 7.87 19.73 -2.61
C VAL A 82 6.67 19.40 -1.74
N GLU A 83 6.74 18.28 -1.03
CA GLU A 83 5.70 17.80 -0.12
C GLU A 83 6.03 18.21 1.32
N ILE A 84 5.01 18.67 2.04
CA ILE A 84 5.07 18.98 3.46
C ILE A 84 4.27 17.90 4.19
N ASP A 85 4.97 16.91 4.73
CA ASP A 85 4.33 15.74 5.30
C ASP A 85 3.84 16.02 6.73
N GLU A 86 2.53 15.93 6.93
CA GLU A 86 1.90 15.83 8.25
C GLU A 86 1.62 14.36 8.64
N PRO A 87 1.91 13.93 9.88
CA PRO A 87 1.67 12.53 10.27
C PRO A 87 0.18 12.15 10.29
N TYR A 88 -0.73 13.11 10.48
CA TYR A 88 -2.17 12.89 10.58
C TYR A 88 -2.98 14.08 10.07
N CYS A 89 -4.21 13.83 9.61
CA CYS A 89 -5.18 14.87 9.27
C CYS A 89 -5.76 15.49 10.55
N LYS A 90 -5.77 16.83 10.63
CA LYS A 90 -6.14 17.55 11.86
C LYS A 90 -7.61 17.38 12.25
N ALA A 91 -8.54 17.43 11.29
CA ALA A 91 -9.97 17.26 11.54
C ALA A 91 -10.33 15.83 11.92
N THR A 92 -9.84 14.85 11.16
CA THR A 92 -10.25 13.44 11.34
C THR A 92 -9.40 12.70 12.36
N ARG A 93 -8.18 13.20 12.65
CA ARG A 93 -7.16 12.55 13.48
C ARG A 93 -6.67 11.20 12.90
N GLU A 94 -6.89 11.00 11.60
CA GLU A 94 -6.45 9.81 10.88
C GLU A 94 -5.00 9.97 10.41
N PRO A 95 -4.13 8.95 10.56
CA PRO A 95 -2.79 8.95 10.00
C PRO A 95 -2.80 9.10 8.47
N ILE A 96 -1.93 9.94 7.91
CA ILE A 96 -1.86 10.18 6.46
C ILE A 96 -0.45 9.98 5.88
N HIS A 97 0.61 10.48 6.54
CA HIS A 97 2.00 10.25 6.13
C HIS A 97 2.73 9.43 7.19
N TYR A 98 2.99 8.16 6.86
CA TYR A 98 3.73 7.23 7.70
C TYR A 98 4.40 6.15 6.85
N LEU A 99 5.31 5.39 7.44
CA LEU A 99 6.01 4.31 6.76
C LEU A 99 5.04 3.33 6.08
N SER A 100 5.29 3.03 4.79
CA SER A 100 4.47 2.13 3.96
C SER A 100 3.03 2.60 3.69
N CYS A 101 2.76 3.90 3.71
CA CYS A 101 1.45 4.46 3.31
C CYS A 101 1.26 4.63 1.78
N GLY A 102 2.26 4.25 0.96
CA GLY A 102 2.23 4.39 -0.50
C GLY A 102 2.93 5.63 -1.04
N ASP A 103 3.53 6.44 -0.15
CA ASP A 103 4.29 7.63 -0.52
C ASP A 103 5.52 7.29 -1.37
N VAL A 104 6.21 6.17 -1.12
CA VAL A 104 7.39 5.77 -1.90
C VAL A 104 7.01 5.46 -3.35
N TYR A 105 5.94 4.70 -3.56
CA TYR A 105 5.39 4.48 -4.90
C TYR A 105 4.98 5.79 -5.59
N ARG A 106 4.36 6.72 -4.87
CA ARG A 106 3.97 8.02 -5.42
C ARG A 106 5.19 8.82 -5.87
N ASP A 107 6.23 8.87 -5.04
CA ASP A 107 7.49 9.55 -5.38
C ASP A 107 8.08 8.94 -6.66
N HIS A 108 8.14 7.61 -6.74
CA HIS A 108 8.67 6.91 -7.91
C HIS A 108 7.82 7.15 -9.16
N LEU A 109 6.49 7.21 -9.03
CA LEU A 109 5.61 7.56 -10.13
C LEU A 109 5.93 8.96 -10.66
N LEU A 110 6.07 9.95 -9.78
CA LEU A 110 6.42 11.32 -10.15
C LEU A 110 7.82 11.43 -10.76
N ASN A 111 8.79 10.69 -10.24
CA ASN A 111 10.13 10.59 -10.85
C ASN A 111 10.05 10.11 -12.30
N ARG A 112 9.20 9.13 -12.63
CA ARG A 112 9.00 8.67 -14.02
C ARG A 112 8.31 9.69 -14.93
N HIS A 113 7.65 10.67 -14.32
CA HIS A 113 7.05 11.82 -15.00
C HIS A 113 8.01 13.02 -15.05
N GLY A 114 9.28 12.85 -14.63
CA GLY A 114 10.33 13.85 -14.71
C GLY A 114 10.36 14.84 -13.55
N TRP A 115 9.64 14.57 -12.47
CA TRP A 115 9.62 15.40 -11.28
C TRP A 115 10.67 14.91 -10.28
N VAL A 116 11.48 15.83 -9.76
CA VAL A 116 12.22 15.59 -8.52
C VAL A 116 11.23 15.70 -7.38
N VAL A 117 11.29 14.81 -6.41
CA VAL A 117 10.42 14.85 -5.24
C VAL A 117 11.27 15.16 -4.02
N VAL A 118 10.86 16.17 -3.25
CA VAL A 118 11.44 16.56 -1.97
C VAL A 118 10.36 16.50 -0.93
N ARG A 119 10.54 15.69 0.10
CA ARG A 119 9.63 15.62 1.24
C ARG A 119 10.27 16.26 2.45
N LEU A 120 9.53 17.17 3.09
CA LEU A 120 9.90 17.86 4.31
C LEU A 120 8.86 17.53 5.38
N ALA A 121 9.30 17.22 6.59
CA ALA A 121 8.36 17.06 7.69
C ALA A 121 7.73 18.43 8.02
N ALA A 122 6.43 18.48 8.31
CA ALA A 122 5.74 19.69 8.74
C ALA A 122 6.46 20.39 9.93
N GLN A 123 7.05 19.59 10.83
CA GLN A 123 7.88 20.08 11.93
C GLN A 123 9.08 20.94 11.46
N GLN A 124 9.75 20.55 10.37
CA GLN A 124 10.90 21.29 9.83
C GLN A 124 10.45 22.66 9.29
N ILE A 125 9.29 22.74 8.63
CA ILE A 125 8.73 24.01 8.14
C ILE A 125 8.24 24.89 9.31
N ALA A 126 7.68 24.27 10.35
CA ALA A 126 7.24 24.99 11.54
C ALA A 126 8.42 25.64 12.28
N GLN A 127 9.50 24.89 12.50
CA GLN A 127 10.63 25.28 13.34
C GLN A 127 11.73 26.03 12.58
N GLU A 128 12.02 25.62 11.34
CA GLU A 128 13.20 26.05 10.57
C GLU A 128 12.84 26.46 9.11
N PRO A 129 11.82 27.30 8.89
CA PRO A 129 11.32 27.62 7.55
C PRO A 129 12.40 28.24 6.64
N GLY A 130 13.28 29.08 7.20
CA GLY A 130 14.36 29.72 6.46
C GLY A 130 15.43 28.73 5.98
N ILE A 131 15.77 27.72 6.80
CA ILE A 131 16.74 26.66 6.46
C ILE A 131 16.14 25.74 5.39
N CYS A 132 14.85 25.40 5.51
CA CYS A 132 14.14 24.63 4.50
C CYS A 132 14.12 25.35 3.14
N ALA A 133 13.90 26.68 3.15
CA ALA A 133 13.98 27.48 1.93
C ALA A 133 15.40 27.52 1.35
N ASP A 134 16.44 27.69 2.19
CA ASP A 134 17.85 27.67 1.74
C ASP A 134 18.22 26.33 1.12
N TYR A 135 17.78 25.22 1.71
CA TYR A 135 17.97 23.86 1.18
C TYR A 135 17.39 23.71 -0.24
N LEU A 136 16.15 24.15 -0.45
CA LEU A 136 15.48 24.08 -1.75
C LEU A 136 16.10 25.03 -2.78
N VAL A 137 16.53 26.22 -2.37
CA VAL A 137 17.25 27.19 -3.21
C VAL A 137 18.58 26.60 -3.67
N GLU A 138 19.33 25.99 -2.76
CA GLU A 138 20.58 25.31 -3.07
C GLU A 138 20.36 24.15 -4.06
N LEU A 139 19.34 23.31 -3.80
CA LEU A 139 18.95 22.22 -4.69
C LEU A 139 18.69 22.70 -6.12
N VAL A 140 17.76 23.65 -6.29
CA VAL A 140 17.38 24.12 -7.63
C VAL A 140 18.55 24.83 -8.32
N THR A 141 19.36 25.59 -7.58
CA THR A 141 20.55 26.27 -8.13
C THR A 141 21.57 25.27 -8.64
N CYS A 142 21.87 24.22 -7.87
CA CYS A 142 22.78 23.17 -8.29
C CYS A 142 22.23 22.41 -9.50
N MET A 143 20.93 22.12 -9.55
CA MET A 143 20.30 21.48 -10.71
C MET A 143 20.34 22.35 -11.97
N MET A 144 20.20 23.68 -11.84
CA MET A 144 20.33 24.63 -12.96
C MET A 144 21.76 24.70 -13.48
N ALA A 145 22.76 24.53 -12.62
CA ALA A 145 24.18 24.60 -12.98
C ALA A 145 24.68 23.29 -13.61
N ASP A 146 24.49 22.16 -12.92
CA ASP A 146 24.82 20.83 -13.42
C ASP A 146 24.05 19.73 -12.65
N SER A 147 22.99 19.20 -13.27
CA SER A 147 22.17 18.14 -12.69
C SER A 147 22.92 16.82 -12.50
N ALA A 148 24.08 16.59 -13.13
CA ALA A 148 24.80 15.32 -13.05
C ALA A 148 25.47 15.08 -11.69
N PHE A 149 25.76 16.13 -10.93
CA PHE A 149 26.49 16.03 -9.67
C PHE A 149 25.62 16.22 -8.42
N ILE A 150 24.34 16.56 -8.58
CA ILE A 150 23.45 16.86 -7.46
C ILE A 150 23.33 15.69 -6.47
N GLN A 151 23.38 14.45 -6.95
CA GLN A 151 23.28 13.25 -6.10
C GLN A 151 24.46 13.09 -5.13
N GLN A 152 25.59 13.75 -5.41
CA GLN A 152 26.79 13.74 -4.57
C GLN A 152 27.00 15.08 -3.85
N HIS A 153 26.07 16.02 -4.04
CA HIS A 153 26.19 17.36 -3.50
C HIS A 153 26.03 17.34 -1.97
N GLN A 154 26.94 18.04 -1.29
CA GLN A 154 26.84 18.26 0.15
C GLN A 154 26.14 19.60 0.37
N PHE A 155 24.89 19.52 0.81
CA PHE A 155 24.09 20.70 1.11
C PHE A 155 24.66 21.47 2.30
N ALA A 156 24.79 22.78 2.15
CA ALA A 156 25.29 23.66 3.19
C ALA A 156 24.24 23.93 4.28
N SER A 157 22.97 24.04 3.88
CA SER A 157 21.84 24.30 4.77
C SER A 157 20.90 23.10 4.77
N VAL A 158 21.04 22.19 5.74
CA VAL A 158 20.15 21.04 5.91
C VAL A 158 19.30 21.24 7.17
N PRO A 159 17.96 21.21 7.08
CA PRO A 159 17.09 21.25 8.25
C PRO A 159 17.39 20.11 9.21
N THR A 160 17.07 20.30 10.49
CA THR A 160 17.23 19.26 11.51
C THR A 160 16.52 17.97 11.07
N PRO A 161 17.23 16.83 10.98
CA PRO A 161 16.63 15.60 10.49
C PRO A 161 15.46 15.11 11.34
N VAL A 162 14.40 14.64 10.69
CA VAL A 162 13.23 14.03 11.34
C VAL A 162 13.09 12.59 10.88
N GLU A 163 12.95 11.66 11.81
CA GLU A 163 12.67 10.26 11.50
C GLU A 163 11.24 10.12 10.94
N PRO A 164 11.01 9.31 9.88
CA PRO A 164 9.67 9.03 9.41
C PRO A 164 8.82 8.35 10.50
N TRP A 165 7.56 8.76 10.58
CA TRP A 165 6.63 8.26 11.60
C TRP A 165 6.12 6.85 11.24
N SER A 166 5.93 6.01 12.25
CA SER A 166 5.05 4.85 12.11
C SER A 166 3.58 5.29 12.14
N ARG A 167 2.66 4.42 11.70
CA ARG A 167 1.22 4.68 11.85
C ARG A 167 0.83 4.89 13.32
N ASN A 168 1.49 4.20 14.24
CA ASN A 168 1.23 4.33 15.67
C ASN A 168 1.76 5.66 16.25
N ASP A 169 2.93 6.11 15.80
CA ASP A 169 3.45 7.44 16.15
C ASP A 169 2.46 8.53 15.71
N ALA A 170 1.93 8.43 14.48
CA ALA A 170 0.92 9.35 13.98
C ALA A 170 -0.36 9.36 14.86
N LEU A 171 -0.84 8.19 15.31
CA LEU A 171 -2.00 8.11 16.23
C LEU A 171 -1.71 8.76 17.59
N LYS A 172 -0.51 8.56 18.15
CA LYS A 172 -0.09 9.22 19.40
C LYS A 172 0.00 10.73 19.23
N MET A 173 0.59 11.18 18.13
CA MET A 173 0.67 12.61 17.81
C MET A 173 -0.72 13.23 17.61
N ALA A 174 -1.65 12.50 16.97
CA ALA A 174 -3.04 12.90 16.81
C ALA A 174 -3.83 12.91 18.13
N TYR A 175 -3.43 12.08 19.11
CA TYR A 175 -3.97 12.14 20.46
C TYR A 175 -3.61 13.45 21.16
N TRP A 176 -2.33 13.82 21.14
CA TRP A 176 -1.82 15.01 21.81
C TRP A 176 -1.94 16.31 21.00
N GLN A 177 -2.19 16.20 19.70
CA GLN A 177 -2.22 17.32 18.74
C GLN A 177 -0.87 18.07 18.66
N ASN A 178 0.22 17.30 18.68
CA ASN A 178 1.59 17.83 18.82
C ASN A 178 2.23 18.31 17.50
N VAL A 179 1.48 18.36 16.39
CA VAL A 179 2.01 18.74 15.07
C VAL A 179 1.13 19.80 14.44
N ASP A 180 1.76 20.86 13.96
CA ASP A 180 1.12 21.87 13.12
C ASP A 180 0.69 21.24 11.80
N GLY A 181 -0.56 21.47 11.41
CA GLY A 181 -1.15 20.96 10.19
C GLY A 181 -2.51 21.62 9.94
N GLU A 182 -3.01 21.47 8.73
CA GLU A 182 -4.29 22.05 8.30
C GLU A 182 -5.16 21.00 7.60
N ASP A 183 -6.46 21.28 7.59
CA ASP A 183 -7.39 20.45 6.83
C ASP A 183 -7.31 20.86 5.36
N LYS A 184 -6.60 20.05 4.56
CA LYS A 184 -6.56 20.21 3.12
C LYS A 184 -7.93 19.86 2.54
N GLN A 185 -8.49 20.77 1.75
CA GLN A 185 -9.69 20.48 0.99
C GLN A 185 -9.32 19.64 -0.24
N TRP A 186 -9.77 18.38 -0.25
CA TRP A 186 -9.51 17.47 -1.36
C TRP A 186 -10.43 17.79 -2.56
N ILE A 187 -9.82 18.17 -3.68
CA ILE A 187 -10.51 18.30 -4.96
C ILE A 187 -10.65 16.90 -5.55
N THR A 188 -11.88 16.40 -5.62
CA THR A 188 -12.19 15.03 -6.10
C THR A 188 -12.61 14.97 -7.56
N ASP A 189 -12.69 16.14 -8.22
CA ASP A 189 -13.02 16.25 -9.63
C ASP A 189 -11.96 15.55 -10.50
N ARG A 190 -12.43 14.95 -11.59
CA ARG A 190 -11.59 14.29 -12.60
C ARG A 190 -11.57 15.11 -13.87
N TYR A 191 -10.43 15.12 -14.53
CA TYR A 191 -10.21 15.92 -15.73
C TYR A 191 -9.71 15.04 -16.87
N ALA A 192 -10.20 15.32 -18.08
CA ALA A 192 -9.66 14.69 -19.28
C ALA A 192 -8.22 15.16 -19.52
N LEU A 193 -7.41 14.24 -20.03
CA LEU A 193 -6.06 14.54 -20.49
C LEU A 193 -6.12 15.41 -21.75
N ASP A 194 -5.23 16.39 -21.84
CA ASP A 194 -5.05 17.17 -23.07
C ASP A 194 -4.11 16.46 -24.05
N VAL A 195 -3.86 17.08 -25.20
CA VAL A 195 -3.04 16.48 -26.27
C VAL A 195 -1.60 16.25 -25.81
N ASP A 196 -1.01 17.22 -25.11
CA ASP A 196 0.38 17.14 -24.66
C ASP A 196 0.54 16.07 -23.57
N GLU A 197 -0.42 15.98 -22.64
CA GLU A 197 -0.48 14.94 -21.62
C GLU A 197 -0.65 13.53 -22.24
N LEU A 198 -1.50 13.39 -23.26
CA LEU A 198 -1.68 12.12 -23.98
C LEU A 198 -0.40 11.68 -24.72
N ASP A 199 0.30 12.62 -25.34
CA ASP A 199 1.56 12.37 -26.05
C ASP A 199 2.71 12.05 -25.10
N CYS A 200 2.80 12.76 -23.96
CA CYS A 200 3.79 12.47 -22.93
C CYS A 200 3.51 11.13 -22.24
N LYS A 201 2.25 10.78 -21.98
CA LYS A 201 1.87 9.52 -21.30
C LYS A 201 2.40 8.29 -22.01
N GLN A 202 2.45 8.30 -23.35
CA GLN A 202 2.98 7.19 -24.15
C GLN A 202 4.50 7.02 -24.02
N GLN A 203 5.19 8.05 -23.55
CA GLN A 203 6.65 8.07 -23.39
C GLN A 203 7.08 7.84 -21.94
N VAL A 204 6.13 7.83 -20.98
CA VAL A 204 6.40 7.43 -19.60
C VAL A 204 6.85 5.98 -19.63
N LYS A 205 8.11 5.73 -19.23
CA LYS A 205 8.61 4.36 -19.14
C LYS A 205 7.72 3.55 -18.17
N PRO A 206 7.51 2.24 -18.35
CA PRO A 206 6.91 1.36 -17.36
C PRO A 206 7.89 0.95 -16.25
N PHE A 207 7.41 0.73 -15.03
CA PHE A 207 8.15 0.05 -13.96
C PHE A 207 8.67 -1.29 -14.48
N ASP A 208 9.95 -1.53 -14.25
CA ASP A 208 10.54 -2.83 -14.51
C ASP A 208 10.00 -3.81 -13.48
N LYS A 209 9.70 -5.03 -13.94
CA LYS A 209 9.36 -6.12 -13.03
C LYS A 209 10.51 -6.31 -12.02
N THR A 210 10.21 -6.59 -10.77
CA THR A 210 11.27 -6.88 -9.79
C THR A 210 11.99 -8.19 -10.11
N ASP A 211 13.27 -8.31 -9.71
CA ASP A 211 14.01 -9.57 -9.88
C ASP A 211 13.38 -10.71 -9.07
N ASP A 212 12.89 -10.41 -7.87
CA ASP A 212 12.16 -11.36 -7.01
C ASP A 212 10.92 -11.92 -7.72
N MET A 213 10.11 -11.06 -8.33
CA MET A 213 8.94 -11.51 -9.09
C MET A 213 9.30 -12.28 -10.35
N ARG A 214 10.39 -11.93 -11.04
CA ARG A 214 10.91 -12.73 -12.16
C ARG A 214 11.33 -14.12 -11.71
N GLU A 215 12.08 -14.23 -10.62
CA GLU A 215 12.52 -15.49 -10.06
C GLU A 215 11.32 -16.33 -9.62
N LYS A 216 10.40 -15.74 -8.85
CA LYS A 216 9.17 -16.41 -8.37
C LYS A 216 8.36 -16.99 -9.53
N MET A 217 8.09 -16.20 -10.57
CA MET A 217 7.32 -16.66 -11.74
C MET A 217 8.01 -17.80 -12.50
N ALA A 218 9.35 -17.82 -12.52
CA ALA A 218 10.11 -18.90 -13.15
C ALA A 218 10.02 -20.23 -12.38
N THR A 219 9.62 -20.21 -11.10
CA THR A 219 9.42 -21.43 -10.29
C THR A 219 8.08 -22.12 -10.51
N PHE A 220 7.13 -21.47 -11.20
CA PHE A 220 5.83 -22.07 -11.46
C PHE A 220 5.96 -23.32 -12.33
N ARG A 221 5.21 -24.37 -11.99
CA ARG A 221 5.21 -25.65 -12.70
C ARG A 221 4.94 -25.49 -14.20
N ASP A 222 4.11 -24.52 -14.54
CA ASP A 222 3.65 -24.15 -15.87
C ASP A 222 4.13 -22.73 -16.24
N ALA A 223 5.34 -22.34 -15.82
CA ALA A 223 5.90 -21.03 -16.13
C ALA A 223 5.79 -20.69 -17.63
N GLY A 224 5.25 -19.50 -17.92
CA GLY A 224 5.00 -19.04 -19.29
C GLY A 224 3.69 -19.52 -19.93
N HIS A 225 2.85 -20.27 -19.21
CA HIS A 225 1.55 -20.72 -19.73
C HIS A 225 0.52 -19.59 -19.81
N TYR A 226 0.46 -18.70 -18.82
CA TYR A 226 -0.47 -17.57 -18.78
C TYR A 226 0.23 -16.28 -19.23
N GLU A 227 -0.29 -15.63 -20.27
CA GLU A 227 0.22 -14.34 -20.75
C GLU A 227 0.15 -13.25 -19.67
N GLN A 228 -0.81 -13.38 -18.76
CA GLN A 228 -1.08 -12.49 -17.64
C GLN A 228 0.12 -12.39 -16.69
N ASP A 229 0.93 -13.45 -16.59
CA ASP A 229 2.12 -13.45 -15.74
C ASP A 229 3.10 -12.37 -16.21
N ALA A 230 3.20 -12.08 -17.51
CA ALA A 230 4.08 -11.02 -18.01
C ALA A 230 3.59 -9.61 -17.62
N ASP A 231 2.28 -9.45 -17.42
CA ASP A 231 1.62 -8.15 -17.32
C ASP A 231 1.44 -7.65 -15.88
N ILE A 232 1.58 -8.50 -14.86
CA ILE A 232 1.37 -8.11 -13.46
C ILE A 232 2.68 -8.13 -12.67
N ASP A 233 2.85 -7.14 -11.80
CA ASP A 233 3.91 -7.07 -10.81
C ASP A 233 3.33 -6.75 -9.42
N PHE A 234 4.07 -7.12 -8.38
CA PHE A 234 3.68 -6.91 -6.99
C PHE A 234 4.86 -6.40 -6.18
N GLU A 235 4.69 -5.23 -5.55
CA GLU A 235 5.64 -4.64 -4.61
C GLU A 235 5.19 -4.97 -3.17
N PRO A 236 5.82 -5.95 -2.51
CA PRO A 236 5.37 -6.44 -1.21
C PRO A 236 5.48 -5.41 -0.09
N CYS A 237 6.43 -4.47 -0.15
CA CYS A 237 6.68 -3.53 0.96
C CYS A 237 5.53 -2.54 1.20
N GLU A 238 4.87 -2.08 0.13
CA GLU A 238 3.71 -1.18 0.20
C GLU A 238 2.41 -1.87 -0.22
N HIS A 239 2.46 -3.19 -0.50
CA HIS A 239 1.34 -4.01 -0.96
C HIS A 239 0.68 -3.45 -2.25
N ILE A 240 1.50 -3.14 -3.25
CA ILE A 240 1.05 -2.47 -4.49
C ILE A 240 1.13 -3.43 -5.68
N TYR A 241 0.03 -3.52 -6.43
CA TYR A 241 -0.03 -4.26 -7.69
C TYR A 241 0.08 -3.30 -8.86
N ILE A 242 0.92 -3.64 -9.84
CA ILE A 242 1.20 -2.79 -11.01
C ILE A 242 0.96 -3.59 -12.29
N TYR A 243 0.00 -3.14 -13.09
CA TYR A 243 -0.30 -3.68 -14.41
C TYR A 243 0.54 -2.99 -15.50
N LYS A 244 1.27 -3.79 -16.27
CA LYS A 244 2.19 -3.40 -17.36
C LYS A 244 3.22 -2.36 -16.95
N GLY A 245 3.59 -2.35 -15.67
CA GLY A 245 4.49 -1.35 -15.10
C GLY A 245 3.94 0.08 -15.15
N ILE A 246 2.65 0.31 -15.42
CA ILE A 246 2.12 1.68 -15.60
C ILE A 246 0.95 1.94 -14.66
N LYS A 247 0.05 0.97 -14.51
CA LYS A 247 -1.23 1.19 -13.87
C LYS A 247 -1.29 0.49 -12.52
N ARG A 248 -1.46 1.27 -11.44
CA ARG A 248 -1.77 0.73 -10.11
C ARG A 248 -3.13 0.03 -10.13
N MET A 249 -3.21 -1.15 -9.53
CA MET A 249 -4.46 -1.91 -9.35
C MET A 249 -4.85 -1.94 -7.88
N LEU A 250 -6.16 -1.87 -7.61
CA LEU A 250 -6.68 -1.92 -6.25
C LEU A 250 -6.50 -3.34 -5.67
N PRO A 251 -5.83 -3.49 -4.52
CA PRO A 251 -5.76 -4.79 -3.86
C PRO A 251 -7.15 -5.33 -3.53
N VAL A 252 -7.37 -6.63 -3.71
CA VAL A 252 -8.64 -7.30 -3.35
C VAL A 252 -8.98 -7.06 -1.87
N SER A 253 -7.99 -7.05 -0.99
CA SER A 253 -8.16 -6.72 0.44
C SER A 253 -8.72 -5.31 0.65
N SER A 254 -8.24 -4.32 -0.10
CA SER A 254 -8.74 -2.94 -0.07
C SER A 254 -10.17 -2.83 -0.63
N LEU A 255 -10.51 -3.57 -1.69
CA LEU A 255 -11.89 -3.65 -2.18
C LEU A 255 -12.81 -4.26 -1.11
N ILE A 256 -12.37 -5.30 -0.42
CA ILE A 256 -13.17 -5.93 0.65
C ILE A 256 -13.39 -4.93 1.79
N ALA A 257 -12.33 -4.23 2.23
CA ALA A 257 -12.41 -3.24 3.30
C ALA A 257 -13.45 -2.14 3.05
N TYR A 258 -13.73 -1.78 1.80
CA TYR A 258 -14.80 -0.83 1.44
C TYR A 258 -16.19 -1.23 1.96
N PHE A 259 -16.43 -2.53 2.18
CA PHE A 259 -17.73 -3.03 2.62
C PHE A 259 -17.84 -3.25 4.13
N PHE A 260 -16.79 -2.94 4.92
CA PHE A 260 -16.77 -3.19 6.37
C PHE A 260 -16.22 -1.99 7.15
N ASP A 261 -16.56 -1.91 8.44
CA ASP A 261 -16.08 -0.85 9.31
C ASP A 261 -14.58 -1.01 9.59
N GLU A 262 -13.80 0.06 9.43
CA GLU A 262 -12.42 0.07 9.91
C GLU A 262 -12.37 0.10 11.45
N PHE A 263 -11.36 -0.57 12.02
CA PHE A 263 -11.06 -0.47 13.44
C PHE A 263 -10.48 0.91 13.79
N GLN A 264 -11.31 1.73 14.45
CA GLN A 264 -10.97 3.08 14.91
C GLN A 264 -10.08 3.06 16.17
N ALA A 265 -8.78 2.75 15.98
CA ALA A 265 -7.84 2.50 17.07
C ALA A 265 -7.78 3.62 18.13
N LEU A 266 -7.64 4.89 17.71
CA LEU A 266 -7.54 6.02 18.64
C LEU A 266 -8.81 6.17 19.48
N SER A 267 -9.99 6.13 18.87
CA SER A 267 -11.27 6.18 19.58
C SER A 267 -11.41 5.03 20.59
N GLN A 268 -10.99 3.82 20.22
CA GLN A 268 -11.02 2.68 21.13
C GLN A 268 -10.03 2.82 22.30
N ALA A 269 -8.86 3.41 22.07
CA ALA A 269 -7.86 3.67 23.11
C ALA A 269 -8.37 4.74 24.10
N GLU A 270 -8.98 5.82 23.61
CA GLU A 270 -9.64 6.83 24.45
C GLU A 270 -10.76 6.22 25.31
N ASN A 271 -11.50 5.25 24.77
CA ASN A 271 -12.48 4.49 25.55
C ASN A 271 -11.81 3.60 26.61
N GLN A 272 -10.66 2.97 26.34
CA GLN A 272 -9.92 2.23 27.39
C GLN A 272 -9.51 3.16 28.54
N MET A 273 -9.03 4.37 28.23
CA MET A 273 -8.71 5.38 29.24
C MET A 273 -9.95 5.78 30.04
N ARG A 274 -11.04 6.13 29.36
CA ARG A 274 -12.28 6.60 30.00
C ARG A 274 -12.92 5.57 30.93
N PHE A 275 -12.96 4.31 30.52
CA PHE A 275 -13.72 3.27 31.23
C PHE A 275 -12.87 2.33 32.08
N LYS A 276 -11.55 2.24 31.81
CA LYS A 276 -10.65 1.32 32.52
C LYS A 276 -9.41 2.01 33.10
N GLY A 277 -9.19 3.30 32.83
CA GLY A 277 -8.02 4.04 33.30
C GLY A 277 -6.70 3.62 32.66
N ILE A 278 -6.74 2.93 31.52
CA ILE A 278 -5.53 2.51 30.77
C ILE A 278 -5.09 3.68 29.89
N PRO A 279 -3.85 4.17 29.98
CA PRO A 279 -3.33 5.22 29.11
C PRO A 279 -3.56 4.92 27.62
N VAL A 280 -3.85 5.97 26.84
CA VAL A 280 -4.12 5.85 25.39
C VAL A 280 -2.93 5.23 24.67
N GLU A 281 -1.72 5.74 24.90
CA GLU A 281 -0.50 5.25 24.27
C GLU A 281 -0.24 3.77 24.59
N GLU A 282 -0.50 3.32 25.82
CA GLU A 282 -0.32 1.92 26.21
C GLU A 282 -1.24 0.98 25.39
N SER A 283 -2.50 1.40 25.18
CA SER A 283 -3.44 0.63 24.35
C SER A 283 -3.00 0.59 22.89
N LEU A 284 -2.55 1.74 22.37
CA LEU A 284 -2.06 1.87 21.00
C LEU A 284 -0.80 1.02 20.76
N ASP A 285 0.19 1.08 21.66
CA ASP A 285 1.42 0.27 21.59
C ASP A 285 1.15 -1.22 21.66
N LYS A 286 0.25 -1.62 22.56
CA LYS A 286 -0.17 -3.01 22.67
C LYS A 286 -0.80 -3.51 21.37
N TRP A 287 -1.68 -2.73 20.77
CA TRP A 287 -2.36 -3.12 19.52
C TRP A 287 -1.42 -3.07 18.32
N GLU A 288 -0.52 -2.10 18.23
CA GLU A 288 0.52 -2.05 17.21
C GLU A 288 1.40 -3.29 17.29
N ARG A 289 1.98 -3.58 18.46
CA ARG A 289 2.85 -4.75 18.63
C ARG A 289 2.10 -6.04 18.29
N ALA A 290 0.88 -6.23 18.81
CA ALA A 290 0.09 -7.43 18.51
C ALA A 290 -0.27 -7.54 17.01
N GLY A 291 -0.61 -6.43 16.36
CA GLY A 291 -0.93 -6.38 14.93
C GLY A 291 0.28 -6.68 14.06
N ARG A 292 1.43 -6.04 14.33
CA ARG A 292 2.69 -6.28 13.63
C ARG A 292 3.17 -7.71 13.80
N THR A 293 3.18 -8.23 15.03
CA THR A 293 3.52 -9.65 15.28
C THR A 293 2.61 -10.59 14.50
N ALA A 294 1.30 -10.36 14.48
CA ALA A 294 0.38 -11.21 13.73
C ALA A 294 0.65 -11.18 12.20
N SER A 295 0.89 -9.98 11.66
CA SER A 295 1.13 -9.77 10.23
C SER A 295 2.49 -10.31 9.76
N GLU A 296 3.57 -9.95 10.46
CA GLU A 296 4.95 -10.34 10.11
C GLU A 296 5.16 -11.85 10.29
N VAL A 297 4.67 -12.44 11.38
CA VAL A 297 4.75 -13.90 11.59
C VAL A 297 3.86 -14.65 10.60
N GLY A 298 2.69 -14.10 10.25
CA GLY A 298 1.85 -14.64 9.17
C GLY A 298 2.60 -14.68 7.84
N THR A 299 3.20 -13.55 7.44
CA THR A 299 4.01 -13.44 6.21
C THR A 299 5.18 -14.42 6.23
N PHE A 300 5.86 -14.56 7.37
CA PHE A 300 6.91 -15.56 7.55
C PHE A 300 6.39 -16.98 7.33
N VAL A 301 5.23 -17.36 7.90
CA VAL A 301 4.64 -18.69 7.68
C VAL A 301 4.36 -18.94 6.20
N HIS A 302 3.81 -17.97 5.45
CA HIS A 302 3.61 -18.12 4.00
C HIS A 302 4.94 -18.40 3.28
N LEU A 303 5.97 -17.59 3.53
CA LEU A 303 7.30 -17.80 2.98
C LEU A 303 7.86 -19.19 3.30
N GLN A 304 7.63 -19.69 4.52
CA GLN A 304 8.08 -21.03 4.90
C GLN A 304 7.29 -22.15 4.22
N THR A 305 6.00 -21.96 3.93
CA THR A 305 5.25 -22.91 3.09
C THR A 305 5.82 -22.97 1.67
N GLU A 306 6.15 -21.82 1.06
CA GLU A 306 6.81 -21.76 -0.25
C GLU A 306 8.15 -22.49 -0.24
N ASN A 307 9.01 -22.19 0.75
CA ASN A 307 10.30 -22.85 0.94
C ASN A 307 10.16 -24.36 1.10
N TYR A 308 9.12 -24.84 1.78
CA TYR A 308 8.91 -26.26 1.99
C TYR A 308 8.64 -26.97 0.66
N PHE A 309 7.72 -26.45 -0.15
CA PHE A 309 7.39 -27.07 -1.42
C PHE A 309 8.53 -26.96 -2.45
N GLN A 310 9.29 -25.85 -2.45
CA GLN A 310 10.38 -25.66 -3.41
C GLN A 310 11.67 -26.39 -3.02
N ARG A 311 11.99 -26.43 -1.72
CA ARG A 311 13.32 -26.83 -1.21
C ARG A 311 13.29 -27.89 -0.12
N GLY A 312 12.10 -28.32 0.32
CA GLY A 312 11.94 -29.30 1.40
C GLY A 312 12.29 -28.75 2.79
N PHE A 313 12.31 -27.43 2.96
CA PHE A 313 12.78 -26.77 4.18
C PHE A 313 11.75 -25.80 4.77
N PHE A 314 11.71 -25.70 6.10
CA PHE A 314 10.77 -24.85 6.83
C PHE A 314 11.44 -24.35 8.12
N GLU A 315 11.82 -23.06 8.13
CA GLU A 315 12.38 -22.37 9.30
C GLU A 315 11.31 -22.12 10.35
N THR A 316 11.67 -22.19 11.63
CA THR A 316 10.69 -22.03 12.71
C THR A 316 10.98 -20.87 13.64
N GLU A 317 11.98 -20.04 13.35
CA GLU A 317 12.32 -18.85 14.14
C GLU A 317 12.10 -17.59 13.32
N CYS A 318 11.01 -16.88 13.60
CA CYS A 318 10.70 -15.58 13.00
C CYS A 318 11.31 -14.48 13.88
N GLN A 319 12.17 -13.63 13.31
CA GLN A 319 12.75 -12.50 14.02
C GLN A 319 11.95 -11.22 13.75
N LEU A 320 11.47 -10.58 14.82
CA LEU A 320 10.70 -9.35 14.77
C LEU A 320 11.50 -8.21 15.39
N GLN A 321 11.55 -7.07 14.69
CA GLN A 321 12.28 -5.88 15.18
C GLN A 321 11.32 -4.81 15.69
N PHE A 322 11.47 -4.46 16.97
CA PHE A 322 10.73 -3.38 17.64
C PHE A 322 11.72 -2.35 18.19
N GLY A 323 12.06 -1.35 17.36
CA GLY A 323 13.08 -0.36 17.73
C GLY A 323 14.46 -1.01 17.88
N GLN A 324 15.01 -1.01 19.09
CA GLN A 324 16.28 -1.68 19.41
C GLN A 324 16.09 -3.12 19.93
N GLU A 325 14.86 -3.53 20.22
CA GLU A 325 14.55 -4.87 20.70
C GLU A 325 14.34 -5.82 19.50
N THR A 326 14.88 -7.03 19.64
CA THR A 326 14.61 -8.14 18.73
C THR A 326 13.85 -9.21 19.51
N GLU A 327 12.69 -9.58 19.02
CA GLU A 327 11.86 -10.67 19.56
C GLU A 327 11.92 -11.85 18.59
N VAL A 328 12.10 -13.08 19.11
CA VAL A 328 12.06 -14.29 18.29
C VAL A 328 10.76 -15.04 18.59
N VAL A 329 9.92 -15.19 17.58
CA VAL A 329 8.67 -15.94 17.65
C VAL A 329 8.88 -17.29 16.99
N SER A 330 8.65 -18.37 17.75
CA SER A 330 8.67 -19.72 17.18
C SER A 330 7.37 -20.02 16.45
N VAL A 331 7.48 -20.57 15.24
CA VAL A 331 6.34 -21.08 14.44
C VAL A 331 6.35 -22.61 14.31
N GLU A 332 6.96 -23.31 15.28
CA GLU A 332 7.05 -24.77 15.27
C GLU A 332 5.67 -25.43 15.26
N GLN A 333 4.68 -24.87 15.98
CA GLN A 333 3.32 -25.43 16.00
C GLN A 333 2.64 -25.28 14.64
N GLU A 334 2.79 -24.13 13.99
CA GLU A 334 2.28 -23.86 12.66
C GLU A 334 2.90 -24.81 11.63
N LYS A 335 4.21 -25.08 11.73
CA LYS A 335 4.88 -26.10 10.92
C LYS A 335 4.30 -27.50 11.15
N LEU A 336 4.09 -27.91 12.40
CA LEU A 336 3.50 -29.22 12.71
C LEU A 336 2.08 -29.35 12.14
N HIS A 337 1.27 -28.30 12.28
CA HIS A 337 -0.07 -28.20 11.71
C HIS A 337 -0.04 -28.31 10.18
N PHE A 338 0.87 -27.57 9.54
CA PHE A 338 1.08 -27.58 8.11
C PHE A 338 1.51 -28.98 7.62
N LEU A 339 2.55 -29.58 8.18
CA LEU A 339 3.02 -30.92 7.77
C LEU A 339 1.95 -32.00 7.95
N ARG A 340 1.12 -31.88 8.99
CA ARG A 340 -0.02 -32.79 9.19
C ARG A 340 -1.07 -32.60 8.08
N PHE A 341 -1.38 -31.36 7.72
CA PHE A 341 -2.29 -31.06 6.60
C PHE A 341 -1.75 -31.62 5.27
N ILE A 342 -0.47 -31.38 4.95
CA ILE A 342 0.16 -31.90 3.73
C ILE A 342 0.06 -33.42 3.66
N ARG A 343 0.33 -34.11 4.76
CA ARG A 343 0.21 -35.58 4.83
C ARG A 343 -1.23 -36.06 4.66
N ASP A 344 -2.19 -35.38 5.28
CA ASP A 344 -3.59 -35.82 5.31
C ASP A 344 -4.32 -35.59 3.97
N TYR A 345 -3.87 -34.61 3.16
CA TYR A 345 -4.51 -34.20 1.90
C TYR A 345 -3.67 -34.45 0.63
N ASP A 346 -2.42 -34.92 0.76
CA ASP A 346 -1.50 -35.20 -0.35
C ASP A 346 -1.37 -34.01 -1.32
N ILE A 347 -1.01 -32.85 -0.76
CA ILE A 347 -1.01 -31.57 -1.48
C ILE A 347 0.19 -31.48 -2.44
N GLU A 348 -0.09 -31.36 -3.74
CA GLU A 348 0.87 -31.00 -4.78
C GLU A 348 0.52 -29.63 -5.39
N PRO A 349 1.34 -28.59 -5.19
CA PRO A 349 1.07 -27.28 -5.75
C PRO A 349 1.07 -27.28 -7.28
N TYR A 350 0.07 -26.63 -7.86
CA TYR A 350 0.13 -26.15 -9.24
C TYR A 350 0.90 -24.83 -9.30
N ARG A 351 0.49 -23.84 -8.47
CA ARG A 351 1.20 -22.57 -8.25
C ARG A 351 1.08 -22.11 -6.79
N GLN A 352 2.01 -21.25 -6.38
CA GLN A 352 2.03 -20.61 -5.06
C GLN A 352 2.24 -19.10 -5.21
N GLU A 353 1.73 -18.33 -4.26
CA GLU A 353 1.84 -16.86 -4.21
C GLU A 353 1.64 -16.23 -5.59
N TRP A 354 0.54 -16.61 -6.26
CA TRP A 354 0.29 -16.26 -7.66
C TRP A 354 -0.52 -14.96 -7.78
N PRO A 355 0.06 -13.86 -8.32
CA PRO A 355 -0.68 -12.64 -8.54
C PRO A 355 -1.63 -12.77 -9.72
N VAL A 356 -2.90 -12.45 -9.48
CA VAL A 356 -3.97 -12.47 -10.47
C VAL A 356 -4.69 -11.13 -10.51
N TYR A 357 -5.30 -10.79 -11.65
CA TYR A 357 -5.95 -9.49 -11.80
C TYR A 357 -7.20 -9.54 -12.70
N ASP A 358 -8.05 -8.53 -12.54
CA ASP A 358 -9.12 -8.17 -13.46
C ASP A 358 -8.90 -6.75 -13.96
N LYS A 359 -8.55 -6.61 -15.24
CA LYS A 359 -8.24 -5.32 -15.86
C LYS A 359 -9.44 -4.39 -15.96
N ASP A 360 -10.66 -4.94 -16.09
CA ASP A 360 -11.89 -4.16 -16.28
C ASP A 360 -12.36 -3.57 -14.94
N LEU A 361 -12.22 -4.35 -13.87
CA LEU A 361 -12.50 -3.91 -12.50
C LEU A 361 -11.34 -3.12 -11.88
N ASN A 362 -10.15 -3.14 -12.49
CA ASN A 362 -8.91 -2.58 -11.96
C ASN A 362 -8.54 -3.12 -10.56
N ILE A 363 -8.72 -4.43 -10.34
CA ILE A 363 -8.38 -5.09 -9.08
C ILE A 363 -7.33 -6.18 -9.29
N ALA A 364 -6.52 -6.44 -8.26
CA ALA A 364 -5.54 -7.51 -8.25
C ALA A 364 -5.36 -8.10 -6.85
N GLY A 365 -4.86 -9.32 -6.77
CA GLY A 365 -4.51 -9.97 -5.51
C GLY A 365 -3.64 -11.19 -5.73
N THR A 366 -3.08 -11.72 -4.64
CA THR A 366 -2.20 -12.90 -4.67
C THR A 366 -2.90 -14.09 -4.05
N ILE A 367 -2.86 -15.23 -4.75
CA ILE A 367 -3.40 -16.51 -4.31
C ILE A 367 -2.29 -17.31 -3.63
N ASP A 368 -2.46 -17.68 -2.36
CA ASP A 368 -1.46 -18.41 -1.59
C ASP A 368 -1.07 -19.75 -2.23
N LEU A 369 -2.04 -20.62 -2.49
CA LEU A 369 -1.84 -21.94 -3.08
C LEU A 369 -3.02 -22.32 -3.98
N ILE A 370 -2.70 -22.82 -5.17
CA ILE A 370 -3.66 -23.49 -6.05
C ILE A 370 -3.11 -24.86 -6.44
N CYS A 371 -3.96 -25.88 -6.38
CA CYS A 371 -3.65 -27.25 -6.78
C CYS A 371 -4.55 -27.68 -7.93
N GLN A 372 -4.05 -28.55 -8.79
CA GLN A 372 -4.81 -29.16 -9.87
C GLN A 372 -5.16 -30.60 -9.48
N ASP A 373 -6.45 -30.93 -9.51
CA ASP A 373 -6.95 -32.28 -9.30
C ASP A 373 -6.75 -33.14 -10.57
N ASP A 374 -6.82 -34.47 -10.44
CA ASP A 374 -6.70 -35.42 -11.56
C ASP A 374 -7.74 -35.21 -12.67
N ASP A 375 -8.90 -34.63 -12.34
CA ASP A 375 -9.97 -34.30 -13.29
C ASP A 375 -9.72 -32.99 -14.07
N GLY A 376 -8.60 -32.31 -13.79
CA GLY A 376 -8.20 -31.05 -14.40
C GLY A 376 -8.86 -29.82 -13.79
N GLU A 377 -9.74 -29.96 -12.79
CA GLU A 377 -10.26 -28.84 -12.02
C GLU A 377 -9.26 -28.40 -10.93
N PHE A 378 -9.48 -27.22 -10.36
CA PHE A 378 -8.54 -26.62 -9.41
C PHE A 378 -9.16 -26.41 -8.04
N THR A 379 -8.33 -26.55 -7.01
CA THR A 379 -8.67 -26.25 -5.62
C THR A 379 -7.76 -25.14 -5.09
N ILE A 380 -8.36 -24.11 -4.50
CA ILE A 380 -7.63 -23.02 -3.84
C ILE A 380 -7.50 -23.33 -2.36
N TYR A 381 -6.31 -23.10 -1.82
CA TYR A 381 -6.01 -23.13 -0.40
C TYR A 381 -5.41 -21.80 0.01
N ASP A 382 -5.86 -21.30 1.15
CA ASP A 382 -5.43 -20.02 1.70
C ASP A 382 -5.05 -20.24 3.17
N TRP A 383 -3.81 -19.86 3.52
CA TRP A 383 -3.20 -20.14 4.81
C TRP A 383 -3.64 -19.09 5.82
N LYS A 384 -4.08 -19.51 7.00
CA LYS A 384 -4.56 -18.58 8.04
C LYS A 384 -4.02 -18.89 9.43
N ARG A 385 -3.24 -17.96 9.97
CA ARG A 385 -2.69 -18.01 11.33
C ARG A 385 -3.56 -17.25 12.34
N SER A 386 -4.86 -17.47 12.34
CA SER A 386 -5.79 -16.69 13.19
C SER A 386 -6.87 -17.54 13.83
N SER A 387 -7.09 -17.32 15.12
CA SER A 387 -8.20 -17.89 15.91
C SER A 387 -9.55 -17.19 15.68
N LYS A 388 -9.59 -16.16 14.81
CA LYS A 388 -10.82 -15.43 14.46
C LYS A 388 -11.58 -16.03 13.28
N VAL A 389 -11.02 -17.06 12.63
CA VAL A 389 -11.63 -17.72 11.46
C VAL A 389 -12.57 -18.84 11.89
N VAL A 390 -12.12 -19.69 12.82
CA VAL A 390 -12.85 -20.83 13.36
C VAL A 390 -12.86 -20.79 14.88
N ASN A 391 -13.81 -21.46 15.52
CA ASN A 391 -13.82 -21.66 16.97
C ASN A 391 -12.90 -22.81 17.41
N ALA A 392 -12.84 -23.09 18.71
CA ALA A 392 -12.01 -24.17 19.27
C ALA A 392 -12.44 -25.58 18.82
N GLN A 393 -13.58 -25.73 18.15
CA GLN A 393 -14.07 -26.97 17.55
C GLN A 393 -13.80 -27.02 16.03
N GLY A 394 -13.11 -26.03 15.47
CA GLY A 394 -12.82 -25.93 14.04
C GLY A 394 -14.00 -25.47 13.19
N GLN A 395 -15.09 -24.96 13.79
CA GLN A 395 -16.25 -24.47 13.05
C GLN A 395 -16.09 -22.99 12.71
N PRO A 396 -16.42 -22.55 11.48
CA PRO A 396 -16.35 -21.14 11.08
C PRO A 396 -17.09 -20.20 12.03
N ILE A 397 -16.46 -19.07 12.36
CA ILE A 397 -17.11 -17.99 13.12
C ILE A 397 -17.90 -17.12 12.16
N VAL A 398 -19.23 -17.31 12.17
CA VAL A 398 -20.16 -16.68 11.21
C VAL A 398 -20.98 -15.54 11.81
N GLU A 399 -20.86 -15.28 13.11
CA GLU A 399 -21.57 -14.18 13.78
C GLU A 399 -20.63 -12.99 14.01
N GLY A 400 -21.01 -11.82 13.49
CA GLY A 400 -20.26 -10.58 13.67
C GLY A 400 -20.25 -10.15 15.13
N PHE A 401 -19.15 -9.55 15.59
CA PHE A 401 -19.05 -9.06 16.97
C PHE A 401 -20.16 -8.03 17.24
N ARG A 402 -21.01 -8.29 18.24
CA ARG A 402 -22.18 -7.46 18.57
C ARG A 402 -23.16 -7.27 17.39
N GLY A 403 -23.22 -8.24 16.46
CA GLY A 403 -24.10 -8.19 15.30
C GLY A 403 -23.66 -7.20 14.23
N LYS A 404 -22.36 -6.81 14.19
CA LYS A 404 -21.79 -6.03 13.09
C LYS A 404 -21.99 -6.74 11.75
N MET A 405 -22.39 -5.96 10.75
CA MET A 405 -22.65 -6.40 9.38
C MET A 405 -21.89 -5.51 8.41
N SER A 406 -21.67 -6.01 7.20
CA SER A 406 -21.19 -5.22 6.07
C SER A 406 -22.15 -4.11 5.68
N HIS A 407 -21.65 -3.13 4.93
CA HIS A 407 -22.40 -2.01 4.36
C HIS A 407 -22.10 -1.84 2.86
N ASN A 408 -22.47 -0.70 2.28
CA ASN A 408 -22.22 -0.34 0.88
C ASN A 408 -22.79 -1.33 -0.16
N GLY A 409 -23.98 -1.86 0.12
CA GLY A 409 -24.75 -2.63 -0.85
C GLY A 409 -24.63 -4.15 -0.73
N ILE A 410 -23.85 -4.65 0.22
CA ILE A 410 -23.83 -6.08 0.58
C ILE A 410 -24.27 -6.31 2.03
N SER A 411 -24.77 -7.51 2.34
CA SER A 411 -25.22 -7.89 3.69
C SER A 411 -24.61 -9.23 4.11
N LEU A 412 -23.53 -9.15 4.89
CA LEU A 412 -22.83 -10.26 5.50
C LEU A 412 -22.39 -9.90 6.92
N PRO A 413 -22.35 -10.86 7.85
CA PRO A 413 -21.72 -10.66 9.14
C PRO A 413 -20.26 -10.23 9.00
N ASP A 414 -19.85 -9.23 9.79
CA ASP A 414 -18.47 -8.75 9.83
C ASP A 414 -17.59 -9.72 10.63
N THR A 415 -17.09 -10.75 9.95
CA THR A 415 -16.17 -11.75 10.51
C THR A 415 -15.00 -12.02 9.59
N SER A 416 -13.85 -12.40 10.16
CA SER A 416 -12.68 -12.78 9.36
C SER A 416 -13.00 -13.91 8.37
N PHE A 417 -13.86 -14.86 8.74
CA PHE A 417 -14.29 -15.92 7.83
C PHE A 417 -14.97 -15.37 6.57
N TYR A 418 -15.92 -14.44 6.70
CA TYR A 418 -16.62 -13.88 5.53
C TYR A 418 -15.73 -12.95 4.69
N HIS A 419 -14.81 -12.22 5.31
CA HIS A 419 -13.80 -11.45 4.57
C HIS A 419 -12.98 -12.38 3.65
N TYR A 420 -12.48 -13.50 4.17
CA TYR A 420 -11.73 -14.48 3.37
C TYR A 420 -12.61 -15.24 2.37
N CYS A 421 -13.90 -15.46 2.66
CA CYS A 421 -14.83 -16.04 1.69
C CYS A 421 -15.00 -15.14 0.46
N ILE A 422 -15.12 -13.82 0.66
CA ILE A 422 -15.18 -12.84 -0.45
C ILE A 422 -13.86 -12.86 -1.23
N GLN A 423 -12.73 -12.83 -0.52
CA GLN A 423 -11.40 -12.86 -1.14
C GLN A 423 -11.22 -14.05 -2.09
N GLN A 424 -11.41 -15.28 -1.60
CA GLN A 424 -11.26 -16.46 -2.44
C GLN A 424 -12.27 -16.52 -3.59
N ASN A 425 -13.51 -16.08 -3.37
CA ASN A 425 -14.49 -16.03 -4.45
C ASN A 425 -14.15 -14.97 -5.51
N LEU A 426 -13.52 -13.86 -5.16
CA LEU A 426 -12.98 -12.89 -6.11
C LEU A 426 -11.79 -13.47 -6.89
N TYR A 427 -10.91 -14.23 -6.23
CA TYR A 427 -9.82 -14.94 -6.91
C TYR A 427 -10.36 -15.95 -7.91
N ARG A 428 -11.32 -16.80 -7.50
CA ARG A 428 -12.02 -17.72 -8.40
C ARG A 428 -12.64 -16.97 -9.58
N TYR A 429 -13.34 -15.86 -9.32
CA TYR A 429 -13.95 -15.05 -10.38
C TYR A 429 -12.92 -14.60 -11.43
N MET A 430 -11.75 -14.11 -10.99
CA MET A 430 -10.68 -13.71 -11.90
C MET A 430 -10.14 -14.90 -12.69
N LEU A 431 -9.86 -16.02 -12.02
CA LEU A 431 -9.35 -17.24 -12.64
C LEU A 431 -10.29 -17.82 -13.70
N GLU A 432 -11.58 -17.95 -13.37
CA GLU A 432 -12.60 -18.51 -14.28
C GLU A 432 -12.86 -17.59 -15.47
N ARG A 433 -12.76 -16.28 -15.28
CA ARG A 433 -13.04 -15.30 -16.33
C ARG A 433 -11.86 -15.06 -17.27
N HIS A 434 -10.65 -14.94 -16.72
CA HIS A 434 -9.49 -14.45 -17.46
C HIS A 434 -8.41 -15.51 -17.70
N TYR A 435 -8.37 -16.58 -16.90
CA TYR A 435 -7.29 -17.57 -16.95
C TYR A 435 -7.75 -18.93 -17.48
N GLY A 436 -9.04 -19.12 -17.76
CA GLY A 436 -9.55 -20.40 -18.25
C GLY A 436 -9.48 -21.54 -17.22
N ILE A 437 -9.30 -21.20 -15.94
CA ILE A 437 -9.23 -22.16 -14.83
C ILE A 437 -10.62 -22.35 -14.23
N ARG A 438 -11.03 -23.61 -14.02
CA ARG A 438 -12.27 -23.93 -13.30
C ARG A 438 -11.96 -24.29 -11.86
N VAL A 439 -12.51 -23.55 -10.90
CA VAL A 439 -12.27 -23.80 -9.48
C VAL A 439 -13.40 -24.64 -8.89
N LYS A 440 -13.06 -25.85 -8.46
CA LYS A 440 -13.97 -26.81 -7.85
C LYS A 440 -14.24 -26.48 -6.39
N ALA A 441 -13.18 -26.25 -5.63
CA ALA A 441 -13.23 -26.00 -4.20
C ALA A 441 -12.28 -24.87 -3.76
N MET A 442 -12.61 -24.27 -2.62
CA MET A 442 -11.87 -23.18 -1.99
C MET A 442 -11.83 -23.48 -0.49
N ASN A 443 -10.66 -23.38 0.14
CA ASN A 443 -10.46 -23.80 1.52
C ASN A 443 -9.59 -22.79 2.29
N LEU A 444 -9.98 -22.48 3.52
CA LEU A 444 -9.13 -21.77 4.48
C LEU A 444 -8.47 -22.82 5.37
N VAL A 445 -7.13 -22.87 5.35
CA VAL A 445 -6.36 -23.79 6.19
C VAL A 445 -5.84 -23.02 7.39
N VAL A 446 -6.47 -23.26 8.54
CA VAL A 446 -6.17 -22.56 9.78
C VAL A 446 -5.02 -23.25 10.51
N LEU A 447 -3.86 -22.60 10.49
CA LEU A 447 -2.61 -23.02 11.13
C LEU A 447 -2.40 -22.23 12.45
N CYS A 448 -3.44 -22.12 13.28
CA CYS A 448 -3.34 -21.34 14.51
C CYS A 448 -2.57 -22.12 15.60
N PRO A 449 -1.51 -21.56 16.20
CA PRO A 449 -0.72 -22.26 17.22
C PRO A 449 -1.51 -22.53 18.52
N ASP A 450 -2.62 -21.81 18.76
CA ASP A 450 -3.47 -22.00 19.95
C ASP A 450 -4.35 -23.25 19.87
N TYR A 451 -4.39 -23.92 18.70
CA TYR A 451 -5.21 -25.11 18.48
C TYR A 451 -4.40 -26.40 18.55
N PRO A 452 -5.04 -27.52 18.92
CA PRO A 452 -4.36 -28.82 19.00
C PRO A 452 -4.00 -29.40 17.62
N THR A 453 -4.53 -28.83 16.53
CA THR A 453 -4.30 -29.26 15.15
C THR A 453 -4.66 -28.13 14.18
N TYR A 454 -4.30 -28.29 12.91
CA TYR A 454 -4.89 -27.51 11.82
C TYR A 454 -6.41 -27.74 11.71
N TYR A 455 -7.13 -26.74 11.20
CA TYR A 455 -8.52 -26.89 10.77
C TYR A 455 -8.66 -26.47 9.30
N VAL A 456 -9.62 -27.07 8.61
CA VAL A 456 -9.98 -26.70 7.24
C VAL A 456 -11.41 -26.17 7.25
N ALA A 457 -11.58 -24.89 6.94
CA ALA A 457 -12.88 -24.29 6.74
C ALA A 457 -13.16 -24.17 5.25
N GLN A 458 -14.16 -24.92 4.77
CA GLN A 458 -14.57 -24.86 3.37
C GLN A 458 -15.22 -23.51 3.06
N VAL A 459 -14.78 -22.86 1.98
CA VAL A 459 -15.37 -21.61 1.50
C VAL A 459 -16.52 -21.94 0.55
N PRO A 460 -17.75 -21.47 0.84
CA PRO A 460 -18.86 -21.68 -0.07
C PRO A 460 -18.70 -20.84 -1.34
N LYS A 461 -19.23 -21.33 -2.46
CA LYS A 461 -19.37 -20.52 -3.69
C LYS A 461 -20.43 -19.45 -3.46
N MET A 462 -20.05 -18.19 -3.61
CA MET A 462 -20.90 -17.02 -3.33
C MET A 462 -21.22 -16.24 -4.61
N ASP A 463 -21.64 -16.92 -5.68
CA ASP A 463 -21.80 -16.32 -7.02
C ASP A 463 -22.69 -15.07 -7.03
N GLN A 464 -23.82 -15.11 -6.30
CA GLN A 464 -24.75 -13.97 -6.23
C GLN A 464 -24.10 -12.75 -5.56
N LEU A 465 -23.36 -12.96 -4.47
CA LEU A 465 -22.66 -11.90 -3.76
C LEU A 465 -21.53 -11.30 -4.60
N ILE A 466 -20.74 -12.15 -5.26
CA ILE A 466 -19.67 -11.66 -6.14
C ILE A 466 -20.26 -10.85 -7.29
N GLN A 467 -21.36 -11.30 -7.90
CA GLN A 467 -22.02 -10.52 -8.93
C GLN A 467 -22.52 -9.15 -8.42
N GLN A 468 -22.99 -9.07 -7.16
CA GLN A 468 -23.32 -7.79 -6.52
C GLN A 468 -22.08 -6.91 -6.35
N ILE A 469 -20.98 -7.45 -5.80
CA ILE A 469 -19.72 -6.71 -5.62
C ILE A 469 -19.18 -6.21 -6.96
N VAL A 470 -19.17 -7.05 -8.00
CA VAL A 470 -18.75 -6.68 -9.36
C VAL A 470 -19.62 -5.55 -9.91
N THR A 471 -20.94 -5.63 -9.72
CA THR A 471 -21.88 -4.59 -10.17
C THR A 471 -21.62 -3.26 -9.46
N ILE A 472 -21.43 -3.28 -8.14
CA ILE A 472 -21.11 -2.09 -7.34
C ILE A 472 -19.76 -1.51 -7.78
N CYS A 473 -18.75 -2.36 -7.99
CA CYS A 473 -17.43 -1.97 -8.44
C CYS A 473 -17.50 -1.24 -9.79
N GLN A 474 -18.26 -1.76 -10.75
CA GLN A 474 -18.44 -1.14 -12.07
C GLN A 474 -19.25 0.16 -12.01
N GLN A 475 -20.36 0.16 -11.26
CA GLN A 475 -21.25 1.34 -11.13
C GLN A 475 -20.54 2.52 -10.49
N HIS A 476 -19.67 2.25 -9.53
CA HIS A 476 -18.99 3.29 -8.78
C HIS A 476 -17.54 3.47 -9.18
N ASP A 477 -17.00 2.70 -10.13
CA ASP A 477 -15.60 2.74 -10.55
C ASP A 477 -14.62 2.54 -9.37
N LEU A 478 -14.95 1.58 -8.50
CA LEU A 478 -14.26 1.42 -7.21
C LEU A 478 -12.76 1.09 -7.38
N GLY A 479 -12.40 0.30 -8.38
CA GLY A 479 -11.01 -0.06 -8.65
C GLY A 479 -10.09 1.13 -8.97
N HIS A 480 -10.64 2.27 -9.39
CA HIS A 480 -9.85 3.51 -9.57
C HIS A 480 -10.06 4.50 -8.43
N ARG A 481 -11.27 4.57 -7.84
CA ARG A 481 -11.59 5.54 -6.79
C ARG A 481 -11.04 5.21 -5.41
N LEU A 482 -10.78 3.93 -5.13
CA LEU A 482 -10.23 3.48 -3.85
C LEU A 482 -8.69 3.40 -3.86
N LEU A 483 -8.04 3.83 -4.95
CA LEU A 483 -6.59 3.96 -5.11
C LEU A 483 -6.14 5.39 -4.86
#